data_AF-A0A454CWR6-F1
#
_entry.id   AF-A0A454CWR6-F1
#
_cell.length_a   1.000
_cell.length_b   1.000
_cell.length_c   1.000
_cell.angle_alpha   90.00
_cell.angle_beta   90.00
_cell.angle_gamma   90.00
#
_symmetry.space_group_name_H-M   'P 1'
#
loop_
_entity.id
_entity.type
_entity.pdbx_description
1 polymer ?
#
loop_
_entity_poly.entity_id
_entity_poly.type
_entity_poly.pdbx_seq_one_letter_code
_entity_poly.pdbx_strand_id
1 'polypeptide(L)'
;MAQAFANKGSVFWLLIFAFCLGFGTTIAEPALTAVAEEASEVAAEGGMIANTEQSMEEYADGLRLTVALSVGVAIVLGVLRILKGWPIQYMIIGGYIGVVILTGFAPESIIGVAYDSGGVTTSTITVPLVTALGVGLASAIKGRNPMIDGFGLIAFASLLPMMFVMVYGMVVA
;
A
#
# COMPACT_ATOMS: atom_id res chain seq x y z
N MET A 1 4.62 18.87 -18.96
CA MET A 1 3.69 18.48 -17.88
C MET A 1 4.38 18.42 -16.51
N ALA A 2 5.47 17.64 -16.32
CA ALA A 2 6.19 17.56 -15.03
C ALA A 2 6.93 18.86 -14.61
N GLN A 3 7.53 19.60 -15.56
CA GLN A 3 8.26 20.85 -15.26
C GLN A 3 7.35 21.98 -14.73
N ALA A 4 6.06 22.00 -15.08
CA ALA A 4 5.13 23.03 -14.65
C ALA A 4 4.71 22.87 -13.17
N PHE A 5 4.76 21.64 -12.64
CA PHE A 5 4.52 21.37 -11.23
C PHE A 5 5.72 21.75 -10.35
N ALA A 6 6.94 21.77 -10.89
CA ALA A 6 8.14 22.04 -10.11
C ALA A 6 8.34 23.53 -9.74
N ASN A 7 7.85 24.48 -10.56
CA ASN A 7 8.12 25.90 -10.34
C ASN A 7 6.97 26.68 -9.66
N LYS A 8 5.74 26.14 -9.60
CA LYS A 8 4.57 26.72 -8.90
C LYS A 8 3.51 25.69 -8.49
N GLY A 9 3.77 24.39 -8.64
CA GLY A 9 2.81 23.34 -8.34
C GLY A 9 2.73 23.11 -6.83
N SER A 10 1.57 23.35 -6.25
CA SER A 10 1.36 23.11 -4.82
C SER A 10 1.72 21.67 -4.50
N VAL A 11 2.69 21.46 -3.61
CA VAL A 11 3.05 20.14 -3.08
C VAL A 11 1.80 19.38 -2.65
N PHE A 12 0.81 20.08 -2.11
CA PHE A 12 -0.51 19.56 -1.79
C PHE A 12 -1.19 18.82 -2.96
N TRP A 13 -1.22 19.40 -4.17
CA TRP A 13 -1.82 18.76 -5.34
C TRP A 13 -1.04 17.53 -5.81
N LEU A 14 0.30 17.56 -5.68
CA LEU A 14 1.12 16.39 -5.96
C LEU A 14 0.81 15.25 -4.98
N LEU A 15 0.63 15.55 -3.70
CA LEU A 15 0.30 14.55 -2.68
C LEU A 15 -1.12 13.99 -2.87
N ILE A 16 -2.11 14.82 -3.20
CA ILE A 16 -3.46 14.35 -3.54
C ILE A 16 -3.41 13.44 -4.76
N PHE A 17 -2.70 13.85 -5.82
CA PHE A 17 -2.56 13.04 -7.01
C PHE A 17 -1.89 11.69 -6.71
N ALA A 18 -0.81 11.70 -5.93
CA ALA A 18 -0.09 10.51 -5.50
C ALA A 18 -1.00 9.56 -4.69
N PHE A 19 -1.79 10.11 -3.76
CA PHE A 19 -2.77 9.34 -3.00
C PHE A 19 -3.82 8.71 -3.90
N CYS A 20 -4.48 9.50 -4.75
CA CYS A 20 -5.53 9.03 -5.65
C CYS A 20 -5.00 7.99 -6.65
N LEU A 21 -3.76 8.16 -7.14
CA LEU A 21 -3.11 7.19 -8.01
C LEU A 21 -2.86 5.88 -7.27
N GLY A 22 -2.26 5.91 -6.07
CA GLY A 22 -2.04 4.71 -5.27
C GLY A 22 -3.36 4.00 -4.95
N PHE A 23 -4.31 4.73 -4.37
CA PHE A 23 -5.64 4.21 -4.03
C PHE A 23 -6.38 3.62 -5.24
N GLY A 24 -6.47 4.39 -6.33
CA GLY A 24 -7.25 4.00 -7.51
C GLY A 24 -6.66 2.81 -8.25
N THR A 25 -5.32 2.74 -8.34
CA THR A 25 -4.65 1.59 -8.98
C THR A 25 -4.79 0.32 -8.17
N THR A 26 -4.74 0.43 -6.84
CA THR A 26 -4.94 -0.72 -5.96
C THR A 26 -6.37 -1.23 -5.96
N ILE A 27 -7.39 -0.36 -5.97
CA ILE A 27 -8.79 -0.81 -6.15
C ILE A 27 -8.99 -1.50 -7.51
N ALA A 28 -8.32 -1.02 -8.55
CA ALA A 28 -8.41 -1.59 -9.88
C ALA A 28 -7.65 -2.93 -10.03
N GLU A 29 -6.84 -3.34 -9.03
CA GLU A 29 -5.99 -4.52 -9.13
C GLU A 29 -6.81 -5.81 -8.97
N PRO A 30 -6.91 -6.68 -9.99
CA PRO A 30 -7.72 -7.89 -9.92
C PRO A 30 -7.16 -8.92 -8.93
N ALA A 31 -5.84 -8.96 -8.77
CA ALA A 31 -5.19 -9.84 -7.80
C ALA A 31 -5.60 -9.51 -6.36
N LEU A 32 -5.86 -8.23 -6.05
CA LEU A 32 -6.35 -7.83 -4.73
C LEU A 32 -7.78 -8.30 -4.48
N THR A 33 -8.64 -8.26 -5.51
CA THR A 33 -9.99 -8.80 -5.41
C THR A 33 -9.95 -10.29 -5.10
N ALA A 34 -9.13 -11.07 -5.82
CA ALA A 34 -9.01 -12.51 -5.59
C ALA A 34 -8.49 -12.85 -4.19
N VAL A 35 -7.46 -12.14 -3.69
CA VAL A 35 -6.94 -12.36 -2.33
C VAL A 35 -7.95 -11.94 -1.27
N ALA A 36 -8.79 -10.94 -1.54
CA ALA A 36 -9.82 -10.54 -0.60
C ALA A 36 -10.98 -11.54 -0.52
N GLU A 37 -11.37 -12.13 -1.65
CA GLU A 37 -12.33 -13.23 -1.70
C GLU A 37 -11.80 -14.43 -0.90
N GLU A 38 -10.57 -14.89 -1.18
CA GLU A 38 -9.94 -16.00 -0.45
C GLU A 38 -9.81 -15.70 1.05
N ALA A 39 -9.43 -14.47 1.41
CA ALA A 39 -9.32 -14.06 2.81
C ALA A 39 -10.68 -14.10 3.53
N SER A 40 -11.77 -13.80 2.83
CA SER A 40 -13.13 -13.86 3.38
C SER A 40 -13.58 -15.29 3.61
N GLU A 41 -13.25 -16.22 2.71
CA GLU A 41 -13.53 -17.66 2.87
C GLU A 41 -12.77 -18.22 4.06
N VAL A 42 -11.47 -17.95 4.16
CA VAL A 42 -10.63 -18.37 5.30
C VAL A 42 -11.12 -17.76 6.62
N ALA A 43 -11.57 -16.50 6.62
CA ALA A 43 -12.14 -15.86 7.80
C ALA A 43 -13.48 -16.49 8.23
N ALA A 44 -14.32 -16.91 7.28
CA ALA A 44 -15.58 -17.58 7.55
C ALA A 44 -15.38 -19.01 8.06
N GLU A 45 -14.48 -19.78 7.45
CA GLU A 45 -14.10 -21.12 7.90
C GLU A 45 -13.46 -21.10 9.29
N GLY A 46 -12.63 -20.10 9.56
CA GLY A 46 -12.01 -19.85 10.85
C GLY A 46 -12.98 -19.32 11.93
N GLY A 47 -14.25 -19.07 11.58
CA GLY A 47 -15.27 -18.58 12.49
C GLY A 47 -15.09 -17.12 12.95
N MET A 48 -14.26 -16.34 12.27
CA MET A 48 -14.09 -14.90 12.56
C MET A 48 -15.26 -14.06 12.04
N ILE A 49 -15.87 -14.50 10.93
CA ILE A 49 -17.07 -13.88 10.36
C ILE A 49 -18.15 -14.94 10.15
N ALA A 50 -19.40 -14.51 9.99
CA ALA A 50 -20.49 -15.43 9.67
C ALA A 50 -20.27 -16.06 8.28
N ASN A 51 -20.53 -17.37 8.17
CA ASN A 51 -20.47 -18.09 6.89
C ASN A 51 -21.74 -17.81 6.06
N THR A 52 -21.89 -16.54 5.68
CA THR A 52 -22.96 -16.04 4.80
C THR A 52 -22.30 -15.25 3.67
N GLU A 53 -22.87 -15.32 2.47
CA GLU A 53 -22.36 -14.59 1.30
C GLU A 53 -22.22 -13.09 1.61
N GLN A 54 -23.22 -12.52 2.28
CA GLN A 54 -23.21 -11.10 2.65
C GLN A 54 -22.03 -10.74 3.57
N SER A 55 -21.71 -11.56 4.59
CA SER A 55 -20.61 -11.26 5.51
C SER A 55 -19.24 -11.41 4.85
N MET A 56 -19.10 -12.37 3.92
CA MET A 56 -17.88 -12.55 3.14
C MET A 56 -17.65 -11.38 2.18
N GLU A 57 -18.69 -10.92 1.47
CA GLU A 57 -18.61 -9.73 0.61
C GLU A 57 -18.22 -8.46 1.38
N GLU A 58 -18.86 -8.21 2.53
CA GLU A 58 -18.55 -7.06 3.39
C GLU A 58 -17.11 -7.09 3.90
N TYR A 59 -16.60 -8.27 4.25
CA TYR A 59 -15.22 -8.46 4.67
C TYR A 59 -14.23 -8.22 3.51
N ALA A 60 -14.48 -8.83 2.36
CA ALA A 60 -13.63 -8.68 1.18
C ALA A 60 -13.55 -7.22 0.74
N ASP A 61 -14.67 -6.50 0.68
CA ASP A 61 -14.68 -5.08 0.32
C ASP A 61 -14.00 -4.19 1.38
N GLY A 62 -14.21 -4.49 2.67
CA GLY A 62 -13.51 -3.80 3.76
C GLY A 62 -11.99 -3.97 3.67
N LEU A 63 -11.52 -5.18 3.36
CA LEU A 63 -10.12 -5.48 3.17
C LEU A 63 -9.56 -4.75 1.93
N ARG A 64 -10.25 -4.78 0.80
CA ARG A 64 -9.84 -4.08 -0.44
C ARG A 64 -9.70 -2.58 -0.22
N LEU A 65 -10.67 -1.95 0.45
CA LEU A 65 -10.62 -0.53 0.80
C LEU A 65 -9.46 -0.22 1.75
N THR A 66 -9.22 -1.08 2.74
CA THR A 66 -8.11 -0.95 3.68
C THR A 66 -6.76 -0.99 2.95
N VAL A 67 -6.57 -1.97 2.07
CA VAL A 67 -5.35 -2.12 1.28
C VAL A 67 -5.17 -0.92 0.35
N ALA A 68 -6.21 -0.50 -0.38
CA ALA A 68 -6.15 0.68 -1.25
C ALA A 68 -5.82 1.97 -0.48
N LEU A 69 -6.41 2.18 0.69
CA LEU A 69 -6.09 3.29 1.57
C LEU A 69 -4.62 3.26 1.99
N SER A 70 -4.12 2.09 2.40
CA SER A 70 -2.73 1.90 2.82
C SER A 70 -1.73 2.21 1.70
N VAL A 71 -2.01 1.77 0.47
CA VAL A 71 -1.16 2.07 -0.70
C VAL A 71 -1.21 3.55 -1.02
N GLY A 72 -2.39 4.18 -1.02
CA GLY A 72 -2.51 5.63 -1.19
C GLY A 72 -1.63 6.40 -0.20
N VAL A 73 -1.66 6.04 1.08
CA VAL A 73 -0.80 6.62 2.12
C VAL A 73 0.67 6.31 1.87
N ALA A 74 1.00 5.09 1.46
CA ALA A 74 2.36 4.67 1.16
C ALA A 74 2.99 5.50 0.03
N ILE A 75 2.24 5.77 -1.04
CA ILE A 75 2.72 6.58 -2.17
C ILE A 75 2.91 8.03 -1.72
N VAL A 76 2.00 8.58 -0.91
CA VAL A 76 2.16 9.93 -0.32
C VAL A 76 3.44 10.01 0.51
N LEU A 77 3.69 9.04 1.38
CA LEU A 77 4.91 8.98 2.19
C LEU A 77 6.16 8.84 1.31
N GLY A 78 6.12 8.01 0.26
CA GLY A 78 7.21 7.85 -0.68
C GLY A 78 7.52 9.14 -1.45
N VAL A 79 6.49 9.86 -1.91
CA VAL A 79 6.63 11.17 -2.57
C VAL A 79 7.23 12.20 -1.60
N LEU A 80 6.72 12.29 -0.37
CA LEU A 80 7.28 13.15 0.67
C LEU A 80 8.75 12.83 0.93
N ARG A 81 9.10 11.55 0.98
CA ARG A 81 10.48 11.07 1.15
C ARG A 81 11.39 11.52 0.00
N ILE A 82 10.94 11.46 -1.26
CA ILE A 82 11.73 11.95 -2.42
C ILE A 82 11.94 13.47 -2.32
N LEU A 83 10.90 14.21 -1.97
CA LEU A 83 10.97 15.68 -1.82
C LEU A 83 11.94 16.09 -0.70
N LYS A 84 11.84 15.43 0.47
CA LYS A 84 12.68 15.71 1.64
C LYS A 84 14.08 15.09 1.56
N GLY A 85 14.27 14.10 0.71
CA GLY A 85 15.53 13.36 0.59
C GLY A 85 15.84 12.45 1.75
N TRP A 86 14.81 11.90 2.40
CA TRP A 86 15.05 11.02 3.53
C TRP A 86 15.67 9.68 3.09
N PRO A 87 16.64 9.14 3.84
CA PRO A 87 17.22 7.83 3.57
C PRO A 87 16.17 6.71 3.75
N ILE A 88 15.90 5.95 2.67
CA ILE A 88 14.86 4.92 2.65
C ILE A 88 15.10 3.80 3.67
N GLN A 89 16.36 3.41 3.88
CA GLN A 89 16.75 2.31 4.75
C GLN A 89 16.16 2.42 6.17
N TYR A 90 16.15 3.61 6.77
CA TYR A 90 15.59 3.78 8.12
C TYR A 90 14.08 3.63 8.15
N MET A 91 13.39 4.08 7.11
CA MET A 91 11.94 3.94 7.03
C MET A 91 11.53 2.48 6.81
N ILE A 92 12.30 1.73 6.00
CA ILE A 92 12.08 0.29 5.78
C ILE A 92 12.40 -0.51 7.03
N ILE A 93 13.52 -0.25 7.69
CA ILE A 93 13.86 -0.92 8.96
C ILE A 93 12.78 -0.65 10.01
N GLY A 94 12.39 0.61 10.21
CA GLY A 94 11.33 0.96 11.16
C GLY A 94 9.99 0.34 10.81
N GLY A 95 9.64 0.31 9.52
CA GLY A 95 8.43 -0.32 9.02
C GLY A 95 8.39 -1.83 9.28
N TYR A 96 9.48 -2.55 9.00
CA TYR A 96 9.55 -3.99 9.27
C TYR A 96 9.59 -4.32 10.76
N ILE A 97 10.21 -3.48 11.59
CA ILE A 97 10.07 -3.60 13.06
C ILE A 97 8.59 -3.48 13.44
N GLY A 98 7.87 -2.51 12.87
CA GLY A 98 6.43 -2.37 13.06
C GLY A 98 5.64 -3.60 12.61
N VAL A 99 5.96 -4.16 11.45
CA VAL A 99 5.36 -5.40 10.92
C VAL A 99 5.56 -6.54 11.93
N VAL A 100 6.80 -6.80 12.36
CA VAL A 100 7.12 -7.89 13.32
C VAL A 100 6.38 -7.71 14.65
N ILE A 101 6.29 -6.47 15.15
CA ILE A 101 5.54 -6.18 16.37
C ILE A 101 4.06 -6.50 16.16
N LEU A 102 3.46 -6.01 15.07
CA LEU A 102 2.04 -6.25 14.76
C LEU A 102 1.73 -7.73 14.54
N THR A 103 2.64 -8.49 13.92
CA THR A 103 2.49 -9.93 13.73
C THR A 103 2.35 -10.67 15.07
N GLY A 104 3.03 -10.21 16.12
CA GLY A 104 2.89 -10.78 17.46
C GLY A 104 1.52 -10.56 18.12
N PHE A 105 0.70 -9.63 17.62
CA PHE A 105 -0.64 -9.33 18.14
C PHE A 105 -1.76 -9.72 17.17
N ALA A 106 -1.45 -10.01 15.90
CA ALA A 106 -2.46 -10.26 14.87
C ALA A 106 -3.03 -11.69 14.98
N PRO A 107 -4.33 -11.90 14.68
CA PRO A 107 -4.90 -13.24 14.55
C PRO A 107 -4.17 -14.08 13.50
N GLU A 108 -3.94 -15.37 13.77
CA GLU A 108 -3.18 -16.25 12.84
C GLU A 108 -3.78 -16.32 11.44
N SER A 109 -5.11 -16.22 11.34
CA SER A 109 -5.87 -16.22 10.08
C SER A 109 -5.57 -15.01 9.18
N ILE A 110 -5.28 -13.83 9.75
CA ILE A 110 -5.01 -12.62 8.95
C ILE A 110 -3.53 -12.47 8.60
N ILE A 111 -2.61 -13.09 9.33
CA ILE A 111 -1.17 -12.92 9.11
C ILE A 111 -0.80 -13.31 7.67
N GLY A 112 -1.23 -14.48 7.21
CA GLY A 112 -0.95 -14.92 5.83
C GLY A 112 -1.47 -13.92 4.79
N VAL A 113 -2.72 -13.49 4.95
CA VAL A 113 -3.37 -12.51 4.08
C VAL A 113 -2.63 -11.17 4.09
N ALA A 114 -2.14 -10.72 5.25
CA ALA A 114 -1.41 -9.47 5.36
C ALA A 114 -0.10 -9.48 4.57
N TYR A 115 0.67 -10.57 4.68
CA TYR A 115 1.93 -10.72 3.95
C TYR A 115 1.71 -10.90 2.46
N ASP A 116 0.66 -11.60 2.04
CA ASP A 116 0.33 -11.76 0.62
C ASP A 116 -0.21 -10.46 0.01
N SER A 117 -1.02 -9.71 0.75
CA SER A 117 -1.53 -8.39 0.35
C SER A 117 -0.40 -7.41 0.01
N GLY A 118 0.71 -7.46 0.76
CA GLY A 118 1.89 -6.66 0.44
C GLY A 118 2.60 -7.07 -0.86
N GLY A 119 2.51 -8.35 -1.26
CA GLY A 119 3.01 -8.83 -2.55
C GLY A 119 2.08 -8.46 -3.70
N VAL A 120 0.77 -8.61 -3.48
CA VAL A 120 -0.29 -8.31 -4.45
C VAL A 120 -0.32 -6.83 -4.84
N THR A 121 -0.10 -5.90 -3.92
CA THR A 121 -0.03 -4.47 -4.27
C THR A 121 1.18 -4.12 -5.13
N THR A 122 2.11 -5.06 -5.35
CA THR A 122 3.23 -4.95 -6.28
C THR A 122 3.00 -5.66 -7.62
N SER A 123 1.74 -5.92 -7.99
CA SER A 123 1.41 -6.63 -9.23
C SER A 123 1.17 -5.71 -10.45
N THR A 124 0.41 -6.24 -11.41
CA THR A 124 0.29 -5.83 -12.80
C THR A 124 -0.08 -4.38 -13.06
N ILE A 125 -0.94 -3.75 -12.25
CA ILE A 125 -1.42 -2.39 -12.50
C ILE A 125 -0.66 -1.38 -11.63
N THR A 126 -0.49 -1.70 -10.35
CA THR A 126 0.03 -0.75 -9.36
C THR A 126 1.50 -0.41 -9.58
N VAL A 127 2.37 -1.39 -9.87
CA VAL A 127 3.83 -1.15 -9.96
C VAL A 127 4.24 -0.26 -11.12
N PRO A 128 3.79 -0.48 -12.37
CA PRO A 128 4.21 0.37 -13.48
C PRO A 128 3.86 1.85 -13.25
N LEU A 129 2.68 2.13 -12.68
CA LEU A 129 2.20 3.48 -12.42
C LEU A 129 2.93 4.15 -11.25
N VAL A 130 3.12 3.43 -10.15
CA VAL A 130 3.89 3.92 -8.99
C VAL A 130 5.36 4.16 -9.36
N THR A 131 5.95 3.26 -10.15
CA THR A 131 7.33 3.39 -10.62
C THR A 131 7.46 4.58 -11.56
N ALA A 132 6.53 4.76 -12.50
CA ALA A 132 6.53 5.91 -13.40
C ALA A 132 6.45 7.24 -12.64
N LEU A 133 5.59 7.32 -11.61
CA LEU A 133 5.51 8.48 -10.71
C LEU A 133 6.83 8.70 -9.97
N GLY A 134 7.39 7.66 -9.36
CA GLY A 134 8.62 7.74 -8.58
C GLY A 134 9.85 8.14 -9.38
N VAL A 135 10.11 7.42 -10.47
CA VAL A 135 11.22 7.69 -11.39
C VAL A 135 11.04 9.06 -12.04
N GLY A 136 9.82 9.42 -12.44
CA GLY A 136 9.52 10.72 -13.03
C GLY A 136 9.79 11.88 -12.05
N LEU A 137 9.33 11.75 -10.80
CA LEU A 137 9.55 12.75 -9.77
C LEU A 137 11.04 12.87 -9.39
N ALA A 138 11.73 11.75 -9.19
CA ALA A 138 13.16 11.73 -8.87
C ALA A 138 14.00 12.32 -10.02
N SER A 139 13.63 12.06 -11.28
CA SER A 139 14.35 12.62 -12.44
C SER A 139 14.16 14.13 -12.58
N ALA A 140 13.05 14.68 -12.08
CA ALA A 140 12.76 16.11 -12.13
C ALA A 140 13.48 16.93 -11.03
N ILE A 141 13.97 16.27 -9.98
CA ILE A 141 14.60 16.93 -8.82
C ILE A 141 16.11 16.76 -8.87
N LYS A 142 16.84 17.88 -8.92
CA LYS A 142 18.32 17.86 -8.91
C LYS A 142 18.84 17.17 -7.64
N GLY A 143 19.81 16.27 -7.82
CA GLY A 143 20.45 15.54 -6.72
C GLY A 143 19.69 14.29 -6.25
N ARG A 144 18.61 13.89 -6.93
CA ARG A 144 17.93 12.61 -6.70
C ARG A 144 18.38 11.56 -7.70
N ASN A 145 18.41 10.31 -7.27
CA ASN A 145 18.75 9.17 -8.10
C ASN A 145 17.47 8.39 -8.42
N PRO A 146 16.99 8.34 -9.67
CA PRO A 146 15.76 7.63 -10.01
C PRO A 146 15.74 6.15 -9.62
N MET A 147 16.91 5.50 -9.58
CA MET A 147 17.02 4.10 -9.17
C MET A 147 16.83 3.92 -7.66
N ILE A 148 17.37 4.81 -6.83
CA ILE A 148 17.30 4.68 -5.36
C ILE A 148 16.06 5.39 -4.80
N ASP A 149 15.76 6.56 -5.36
CA ASP A 149 14.68 7.43 -4.91
C ASP A 149 13.34 7.05 -5.53
N GLY A 150 13.32 6.74 -6.83
CA GLY A 150 12.11 6.42 -7.57
C GLY A 150 11.59 5.01 -7.31
N PHE A 151 12.40 3.98 -7.52
CA PHE A 151 11.99 2.58 -7.27
C PHE A 151 11.65 2.31 -5.80
N GLY A 152 12.22 3.07 -4.87
CA GLY A 152 11.95 2.94 -3.43
C GLY A 152 10.48 3.13 -3.04
N LEU A 153 9.64 3.72 -3.89
CA LEU A 153 8.19 3.81 -3.69
C LEU A 153 7.50 2.43 -3.63
N ILE A 154 8.00 1.45 -4.39
CA ILE A 154 7.45 0.09 -4.40
C ILE A 154 7.57 -0.55 -3.01
N ALA A 155 8.69 -0.29 -2.32
CA ALA A 155 8.93 -0.83 -0.99
C ALA A 155 7.88 -0.33 0.02
N PHE A 156 7.45 0.93 -0.07
CA PHE A 156 6.37 1.45 0.77
C PHE A 156 5.01 0.86 0.38
N ALA A 157 4.76 0.73 -0.92
CA ALA A 157 3.52 0.16 -1.45
C ALA A 157 3.32 -1.31 -1.03
N SER A 158 4.39 -2.03 -0.70
CA SER A 158 4.33 -3.39 -0.15
C SER A 158 4.26 -3.41 1.38
N LEU A 159 4.99 -2.51 2.06
CA LEU A 159 5.15 -2.54 3.51
C LEU A 159 3.92 -2.04 4.28
N LEU A 160 3.30 -0.93 3.87
CA LEU A 160 2.14 -0.40 4.60
C LEU A 160 0.90 -1.32 4.55
N PRO A 161 0.55 -1.96 3.41
CA PRO A 161 -0.57 -2.90 3.38
C PRO A 161 -0.47 -4.00 4.42
N MET A 162 0.72 -4.58 4.62
CA MET A 162 0.92 -5.61 5.64
C MET A 162 0.45 -5.13 7.02
N MET A 163 0.84 -3.91 7.41
CA MET A 163 0.45 -3.34 8.70
C MET A 163 -1.04 -3.00 8.77
N PHE A 164 -1.60 -2.42 7.71
CA PHE A 164 -3.01 -2.05 7.66
C PHE A 164 -3.93 -3.27 7.68
N VAL A 165 -3.57 -4.33 6.97
CA VAL A 165 -4.33 -5.59 6.95
C VAL A 165 -4.26 -6.30 8.30
N MET A 166 -3.10 -6.32 8.96
CA MET A 166 -3.00 -6.85 10.33
C MET A 166 -3.89 -6.06 11.29
N VAL A 167 -3.88 -4.73 11.21
CA VAL A 167 -4.77 -3.87 12.03
C VAL A 167 -6.24 -4.13 11.70
N TYR A 168 -6.59 -4.29 10.43
CA TYR A 168 -7.96 -4.63 10.02
C TYR A 168 -8.41 -5.95 10.63
N GLY A 169 -7.58 -7.00 10.54
CA GLY A 169 -7.88 -8.28 11.18
C GLY A 169 -8.04 -8.18 12.69
N MET A 170 -7.25 -7.35 13.38
CA MET A 170 -7.41 -7.12 14.82
C MET A 170 -8.70 -6.35 15.20
N VAL A 171 -9.25 -5.55 14.28
CA VAL A 171 -10.46 -4.75 14.54
C VAL A 171 -11.73 -5.55 14.21
N VAL A 172 -11.64 -6.47 13.25
CA VAL A 172 -12.78 -7.26 12.77
C VAL A 172 -12.90 -8.61 13.48
N ALA A 173 -11.80 -9.19 13.97
CA ALA A 173 -11.78 -10.40 14.80
C ALA A 173 -12.24 -10.12 16.24
#